data_AF-A0A1Y4SY09-F1
#
_entry.id   AF-A0A1Y4SY09-F1
#
_cell.length_a   1.000
_cell.length_b   1.000
_cell.length_c   1.000
_cell.angle_alpha   90.00
_cell.angle_beta   90.00
_cell.angle_gamma   90.00
#
_symmetry.space_group_name_H-M   'P 1'
#
loop_
_entity.id
_entity.type
_entity.pdbx_description
1 polymer ?
#
loop_
_entity_poly.entity_id
_entity_poly.type
_entity_poly.pdbx_seq_one_letter_code
_entity_poly.pdbx_strand_id
1 'polypeptide(L)'
;MIVYHFTHDKHQTIAALLHDIATPVFAHVIDFMYHDYIHQETTENLTEEMIQKSLELQSIFEYYHIDSDKVMNYHDYPIADNDTPQLSADRLEYTLSNAVYYKIMTKEEIGNIYKHVQVNDSKDELIFDDFKIARLFTQVMLKCSLCYTSDENRYCMEYLARLMRLAINLHVCSYDDLYTTETQVIQKLISHSLTKELYENYTHFHKVLRSSFPQTGYLKVNAKKRYINPIVNHQRILDIDSKLNALVQEYLSDNFERYIKAI
;
A
#
# COMPACT_ATOMS: atom_id res chain seq x y z
N MET A 1 4.28 12.13 13.18
CA MET A 1 4.48 11.85 11.75
C MET A 1 5.97 11.71 11.49
N ILE A 2 6.36 10.67 10.77
CA ILE A 2 7.77 10.30 10.55
C ILE A 2 8.53 11.43 9.83
N VAL A 3 7.93 11.99 8.78
CA VAL A 3 8.52 13.08 8.00
C VAL A 3 8.83 14.30 8.87
N TYR A 4 7.85 14.77 9.66
CA TYR A 4 8.07 15.91 10.57
C TYR A 4 9.19 15.65 11.58
N HIS A 5 9.29 14.42 12.11
CA HIS A 5 10.32 14.05 13.08
C HIS A 5 11.73 14.23 12.51
N PHE A 6 11.92 13.97 11.22
CA PHE A 6 13.24 13.97 10.59
C PHE A 6 13.59 15.27 9.85
N THR A 7 12.59 15.99 9.38
CA THR A 7 12.80 17.11 8.45
C THR A 7 12.46 18.44 9.10
N HIS A 8 11.49 18.45 10.03
CA HIS A 8 10.84 19.65 10.56
C HIS A 8 10.30 20.60 9.47
N ASP A 9 10.20 20.14 8.22
CA ASP A 9 9.71 20.93 7.10
C ASP A 9 8.20 20.77 7.01
N LYS A 10 7.48 21.90 7.08
CA LYS A 10 6.03 21.90 7.11
C LYS A 10 5.41 21.46 5.78
N HIS A 11 6.00 21.84 4.64
CA HIS A 11 5.45 21.49 3.32
C HIS A 11 5.62 20.00 3.07
N GLN A 12 6.80 19.46 3.33
CA GLN A 12 7.07 18.03 3.25
C GLN A 12 6.16 17.21 4.17
N THR A 13 5.97 17.70 5.40
CA THR A 13 5.07 17.08 6.40
C THR A 13 3.63 17.04 5.90
N ILE A 14 3.13 18.13 5.30
CA ILE A 14 1.77 18.18 4.79
C ILE A 14 1.62 17.36 3.51
N ALA A 15 2.60 17.37 2.60
CA ALA A 15 2.60 16.51 1.42
C ALA A 15 2.51 15.03 1.82
N ALA A 16 3.33 14.61 2.79
CA ALA A 16 3.29 13.25 3.32
C ALA A 16 1.99 12.92 4.07
N LEU A 17 1.37 13.88 4.76
CA LEU A 17 0.07 13.66 5.41
C LEU A 17 -1.06 13.42 4.41
N LEU A 18 -0.98 14.09 3.26
CA LEU A 18 -2.05 14.10 2.26
C LEU A 18 -1.81 13.15 1.09
N HIS A 19 -0.70 12.40 1.07
CA HIS A 19 -0.32 11.54 -0.07
C HIS A 19 -1.44 10.57 -0.49
N ASP A 20 -2.17 10.03 0.50
CA ASP A 20 -3.27 9.08 0.33
C ASP A 20 -4.67 9.73 0.38
N ILE A 21 -4.79 11.06 0.29
CA ILE A 21 -6.11 11.74 0.37
C ILE A 21 -7.09 11.27 -0.71
N ALA A 22 -6.56 10.87 -1.86
CA ALA A 22 -7.32 10.36 -2.98
C ALA A 22 -7.61 8.85 -2.94
N THR A 23 -7.18 8.14 -1.89
CA THR A 23 -7.39 6.70 -1.81
C THR A 23 -8.90 6.38 -1.73
N PRO A 24 -9.46 5.67 -2.73
CA PRO A 24 -10.88 5.33 -2.73
C PRO A 24 -11.18 4.23 -1.73
N VAL A 25 -12.47 3.97 -1.51
CA VAL A 25 -12.94 2.81 -0.73
C VAL A 25 -12.32 1.51 -1.27
N PHE A 26 -11.95 0.62 -0.36
CA PHE A 26 -11.22 -0.61 -0.67
C PHE A 26 -9.82 -0.42 -1.29
N ALA A 27 -9.29 0.81 -1.33
CA ALA A 27 -7.93 1.15 -1.72
C ALA A 27 -7.48 0.44 -3.01
N HIS A 28 -6.46 -0.41 -2.94
CA HIS A 28 -5.89 -1.11 -4.09
C HIS A 28 -6.84 -2.06 -4.82
N VAL A 29 -8.01 -2.40 -4.26
CA VAL A 29 -9.05 -3.08 -5.05
C VAL A 29 -9.48 -2.23 -6.25
N ILE A 30 -9.45 -0.91 -6.12
CA ILE A 30 -9.80 0.02 -7.20
C ILE A 30 -8.70 0.07 -8.26
N ASP A 31 -7.42 -0.08 -7.90
CA ASP A 31 -6.36 -0.31 -8.90
C ASP A 31 -6.63 -1.58 -9.72
N PHE A 32 -7.01 -2.68 -9.05
CA PHE A 32 -7.43 -3.92 -9.73
C PHE A 32 -8.68 -3.72 -10.59
N MET A 33 -9.60 -2.85 -10.15
CA MET A 33 -10.81 -2.48 -10.89
C MET A 33 -10.44 -1.84 -12.24
N TYR A 34 -9.42 -0.98 -12.26
CA TYR A 34 -8.86 -0.32 -13.44
C TYR A 34 -7.81 -1.15 -14.21
N HIS A 35 -7.54 -2.39 -13.79
CA HIS A 35 -6.49 -3.26 -14.34
C HIS A 35 -5.05 -2.77 -14.10
N ASP A 36 -4.85 -1.90 -13.11
CA ASP A 36 -3.57 -1.36 -12.66
C ASP A 36 -3.03 -2.10 -11.41
N TYR A 37 -3.07 -3.43 -11.41
CA TYR A 37 -2.62 -4.23 -10.26
C TYR A 37 -1.08 -4.37 -10.14
N ILE A 38 -0.33 -3.80 -11.09
CA ILE A 38 1.14 -3.83 -11.13
C ILE A 38 1.74 -2.51 -10.66
N HIS A 39 1.27 -1.36 -11.18
CA HIS A 39 1.80 -0.06 -10.79
C HIS A 39 1.09 0.47 -9.56
N GLN A 40 -0.24 0.33 -9.51
CA GLN A 40 -1.09 0.79 -8.40
C GLN A 40 -0.95 2.30 -8.18
N GLU A 41 -0.96 3.06 -9.27
CA GLU A 41 -0.78 4.52 -9.30
C GLU A 41 -2.11 5.21 -9.68
N THR A 42 -3.09 4.46 -10.17
CA THR A 42 -4.36 5.02 -10.65
C THR A 42 -5.11 5.78 -9.57
N THR A 43 -5.03 5.33 -8.31
CA THR A 43 -5.69 5.97 -7.17
C THR A 43 -5.02 7.25 -6.69
N GLU A 44 -3.74 7.49 -7.05
CA GLU A 44 -2.99 8.68 -6.63
C GLU A 44 -3.27 9.90 -7.54
N ASN A 45 -3.80 9.67 -8.76
CA ASN A 45 -4.00 10.71 -9.77
C ASN A 45 -4.94 11.86 -9.35
N LEU A 46 -5.78 11.67 -8.34
CA LEU A 46 -6.70 12.72 -7.87
C LEU A 46 -6.17 13.51 -6.67
N THR A 47 -4.98 13.18 -6.14
CA THR A 47 -4.44 13.84 -4.94
C THR A 47 -4.32 15.35 -5.14
N GLU A 48 -3.70 15.79 -6.24
CA GLU A 48 -3.59 17.22 -6.57
C GLU A 48 -4.97 17.88 -6.68
N GLU A 49 -5.88 17.27 -7.45
CA GLU A 49 -7.22 17.80 -7.68
C GLU A 49 -8.02 17.96 -6.36
N MET A 50 -7.98 16.95 -5.50
CA MET A 50 -8.69 16.98 -4.21
C MET A 50 -8.13 18.04 -3.27
N ILE A 51 -6.81 18.21 -3.24
CA ILE A 51 -6.16 19.26 -2.46
C ILE A 51 -6.59 20.63 -2.98
N GLN A 52 -6.51 20.87 -4.30
CA GLN A 52 -6.85 22.16 -4.92
C GLN A 52 -8.32 22.52 -4.73
N LYS A 53 -9.24 21.55 -4.86
CA LYS A 53 -10.69 21.81 -4.77
C LYS A 53 -11.21 21.91 -3.34
N SER A 54 -10.45 21.49 -2.33
CA SER A 54 -10.88 21.54 -0.94
C SER A 54 -10.73 22.95 -0.34
N LEU A 55 -11.84 23.70 -0.26
CA LEU A 55 -11.88 25.03 0.36
C LEU A 55 -11.38 25.02 1.81
N GLU A 56 -11.62 23.93 2.54
CA GLU A 56 -11.13 23.77 3.92
C GLU A 56 -9.61 23.67 3.96
N LEU A 57 -9.01 22.82 3.13
CA LEU A 57 -7.55 22.71 3.04
C LEU A 57 -6.92 24.03 2.61
N GLN A 58 -7.48 24.70 1.59
CA GLN A 58 -6.96 25.99 1.13
C GLN A 58 -7.03 27.06 2.22
N SER A 59 -8.10 27.10 3.01
CA SER A 59 -8.22 28.03 4.16
C SER A 59 -7.18 27.73 5.25
N ILE A 60 -6.92 26.46 5.54
CA ILE A 60 -5.88 26.02 6.47
C ILE A 60 -4.49 26.42 5.94
N PHE A 61 -4.23 26.20 4.66
CA PHE A 61 -2.95 26.54 4.04
C PHE A 61 -2.69 28.04 4.09
N GLU A 62 -3.69 28.87 3.80
CA GLU A 62 -3.58 30.33 3.91
C GLU A 62 -3.24 30.75 5.35
N TYR A 63 -3.96 30.22 6.34
CA TYR A 63 -3.75 30.54 7.76
C TYR A 63 -2.34 30.17 8.25
N TYR A 64 -1.79 29.03 7.82
CA TYR A 64 -0.45 28.56 8.23
C TYR A 64 0.67 28.92 7.23
N HIS A 65 0.38 29.73 6.22
CA HIS A 65 1.29 30.10 5.14
C HIS A 65 1.94 28.89 4.47
N ILE A 66 1.15 27.85 4.22
CA ILE A 66 1.55 26.66 3.44
C ILE A 66 1.32 27.00 1.97
N ASP A 67 2.29 26.60 1.15
CA ASP A 67 2.26 26.77 -0.29
C ASP A 67 1.62 25.51 -0.87
N SER A 68 0.43 25.65 -1.46
CA SER A 68 -0.32 24.52 -2.01
C SER A 68 0.50 23.77 -3.06
N ASP A 69 1.28 24.50 -3.87
CA ASP A 69 2.04 23.93 -4.98
C ASP A 69 3.12 22.96 -4.48
N LYS A 70 3.57 23.16 -3.24
CA LYS A 70 4.58 22.35 -2.57
C LYS A 70 4.01 21.16 -1.79
N VAL A 71 2.70 20.96 -1.75
CA VAL A 71 2.09 19.86 -0.99
C VAL A 71 1.29 18.88 -1.84
N MET A 72 1.03 19.22 -3.11
CA MET A 72 0.21 18.41 -4.02
C MET A 72 0.94 17.16 -4.52
N ASN A 73 2.27 17.19 -4.57
CA ASN A 73 3.08 16.05 -5.00
C ASN A 73 4.10 15.67 -3.91
N TYR A 74 3.83 14.59 -3.19
CA TYR A 74 4.75 14.10 -2.14
C TYR A 74 6.01 13.44 -2.70
N HIS A 75 6.03 13.01 -3.97
CA HIS A 75 7.22 12.47 -4.63
C HIS A 75 8.35 13.49 -4.82
N ASP A 76 8.05 14.80 -4.72
CA ASP A 76 9.06 15.85 -4.72
C ASP A 76 9.99 15.78 -3.48
N TYR A 77 9.63 14.93 -2.51
CA TYR A 77 10.27 14.84 -1.21
C TYR A 77 10.80 13.43 -0.92
N PRO A 78 12.08 13.16 -1.18
CA PRO A 78 12.73 11.85 -1.01
C PRO A 78 12.53 11.13 0.34
N ILE A 79 12.41 11.89 1.45
CA ILE A 79 12.13 11.29 2.77
C ILE A 79 10.68 10.84 2.90
N ALA A 80 9.73 11.52 2.24
CA ALA A 80 8.33 11.11 2.21
C ALA A 80 8.15 9.90 1.27
N ASP A 81 8.67 10.01 0.05
CA ASP A 81 8.72 8.93 -0.93
C ASP A 81 9.96 9.01 -1.83
N ASN A 82 10.46 7.85 -2.25
CA ASN A 82 11.62 7.69 -3.12
C ASN A 82 11.49 6.40 -3.94
N ASP A 83 12.38 6.14 -4.89
CA ASP A 83 12.25 4.96 -5.75
C ASP A 83 12.45 3.64 -4.99
N THR A 84 11.67 2.61 -5.35
CA THR A 84 11.92 1.25 -4.85
C THR A 84 13.31 0.76 -5.33
N PRO A 85 14.13 0.11 -4.49
CA PRO A 85 13.82 -0.44 -3.16
C PRO A 85 14.27 0.40 -1.97
N GLN A 86 14.37 1.72 -2.13
CA GLN A 86 14.81 2.62 -1.06
C GLN A 86 13.78 2.71 0.08
N LEU A 87 14.25 3.08 1.27
CA LEU A 87 13.39 3.27 2.43
C LEU A 87 12.95 4.75 2.52
N SER A 88 11.65 4.96 2.34
CA SER A 88 10.96 6.24 2.61
C SER A 88 10.12 6.17 3.88
N ALA A 89 9.57 7.30 4.31
CA ALA A 89 8.66 7.38 5.45
C ALA A 89 7.36 6.59 5.22
N ASP A 90 6.77 6.67 4.02
CA ASP A 90 5.60 5.86 3.66
C ASP A 90 5.90 4.36 3.82
N ARG A 91 6.99 3.90 3.21
CA ARG A 91 7.39 2.49 3.29
C ARG A 91 7.72 2.02 4.70
N LEU A 92 8.30 2.89 5.52
CA LEU A 92 8.52 2.61 6.92
C LEU A 92 7.18 2.47 7.66
N GLU A 93 6.26 3.41 7.47
CA GLU A 93 4.97 3.47 8.17
C GLU A 93 4.10 2.27 7.86
N TYR A 94 3.85 1.98 6.58
CA TYR A 94 3.00 0.85 6.23
C TYR A 94 3.65 -0.47 6.65
N THR A 95 4.98 -0.59 6.62
CA THR A 95 5.65 -1.84 7.01
C THR A 95 5.47 -2.11 8.50
N LEU A 96 5.75 -1.11 9.34
CA LEU A 96 5.65 -1.26 10.79
C LEU A 96 4.18 -1.40 11.24
N SER A 97 3.28 -0.61 10.66
CA SER A 97 1.84 -0.67 10.98
C SER A 97 1.24 -2.01 10.58
N ASN A 98 1.54 -2.50 9.37
CA ASN A 98 1.07 -3.81 8.93
C ASN A 98 1.71 -4.96 9.71
N ALA A 99 2.97 -4.83 10.14
CA ALA A 99 3.59 -5.84 10.99
C ALA A 99 2.83 -6.04 12.31
N VAL A 100 2.31 -4.94 12.88
CA VAL A 100 1.43 -5.01 14.07
C VAL A 100 0.08 -5.61 13.72
N TYR A 101 -0.55 -5.14 12.64
CA TYR A 101 -1.88 -5.61 12.23
C TYR A 101 -1.91 -7.11 11.90
N TYR A 102 -0.86 -7.59 11.23
CA TYR A 102 -0.66 -9.01 10.91
C TYR A 102 -0.10 -9.83 12.06
N LYS A 103 0.11 -9.22 13.24
CA LYS A 103 0.65 -9.88 14.44
C LYS A 103 2.04 -10.50 14.21
N ILE A 104 2.80 -9.95 13.27
CA ILE A 104 4.20 -10.30 13.03
C ILE A 104 5.08 -9.72 14.14
N MET A 105 4.73 -8.52 14.62
CA MET A 105 5.39 -7.82 15.71
C MET A 105 4.37 -7.14 16.63
N THR A 106 4.81 -6.76 17.81
CA THR A 106 4.08 -5.92 18.76
C THR A 106 4.42 -4.43 18.56
N LYS A 107 3.60 -3.56 19.14
CA LYS A 107 3.86 -2.11 19.14
C LYS A 107 5.20 -1.75 19.79
N GLU A 108 5.60 -2.48 20.83
CA GLU A 108 6.89 -2.26 21.51
C GLU A 108 8.06 -2.59 20.59
N GLU A 109 7.99 -3.73 19.88
CA GLU A 109 9.06 -4.17 18.99
C GLU A 109 9.23 -3.22 17.79
N ILE A 110 8.15 -2.77 17.16
CA ILE A 110 8.26 -1.78 16.07
C ILE A 110 8.79 -0.43 16.59
N GLY A 111 8.46 -0.06 17.83
CA GLY A 111 8.99 1.12 18.49
C GLY A 111 10.50 1.02 18.72
N ASN A 112 11.03 -0.19 18.95
CA ASN A 112 12.46 -0.42 19.01
C ASN A 112 13.12 -0.31 17.63
N ILE A 113 12.51 -0.83 16.56
CA ILE A 113 13.02 -0.61 15.20
C ILE A 113 13.10 0.89 14.88
N TYR A 114 12.06 1.65 15.19
CA TYR A 114 11.97 3.07 14.87
C TYR A 114 13.08 3.91 15.52
N LYS A 115 13.55 3.55 16.72
CA LYS A 115 14.64 4.27 17.41
C LYS A 115 15.98 4.24 16.66
N HIS A 116 16.14 3.28 15.76
CA HIS A 116 17.36 3.06 14.96
C HIS A 116 17.25 3.64 13.55
N VAL A 117 16.16 4.35 13.24
CA VAL A 117 15.97 5.03 11.96
C VAL A 117 16.56 6.43 12.03
N GLN A 118 17.31 6.80 11.00
CA GLN A 118 17.86 8.14 10.81
C GLN A 118 17.80 8.55 9.34
N VAL A 119 18.09 9.81 9.05
CA VAL A 119 18.23 10.32 7.68
C VAL A 119 19.69 10.22 7.26
N ASN A 120 19.96 9.88 5.99
CA ASN A 120 21.32 9.90 5.46
C ASN A 120 21.86 11.33 5.23
N ASP A 121 23.16 11.45 4.93
CA ASP A 121 23.82 12.75 4.75
C ASP A 121 23.24 13.58 3.59
N SER A 122 22.83 12.91 2.50
CA SER A 122 22.17 13.54 1.34
C SER A 122 20.72 13.96 1.58
N LYS A 123 20.12 13.52 2.69
CA LYS A 123 18.72 13.74 3.06
C LYS A 123 17.73 13.24 2.02
N ASP A 124 18.08 12.18 1.31
CA ASP A 124 17.24 11.57 0.28
C ASP A 124 16.70 10.18 0.66
N GLU A 125 17.11 9.62 1.80
CA GLU A 125 16.63 8.32 2.24
C GLU A 125 16.67 8.16 3.77
N LEU A 126 15.72 7.38 4.30
CA LEU A 126 15.81 6.85 5.66
C LEU A 126 16.75 5.64 5.70
N ILE A 127 17.60 5.58 6.70
CA ILE A 127 18.61 4.53 6.86
C ILE A 127 18.57 3.99 8.29
N PHE A 128 19.25 2.86 8.52
CA PHE A 128 19.44 2.31 9.86
C PHE A 128 20.86 2.54 10.38
N ASP A 129 20.98 2.79 11.67
CA ASP A 129 22.27 2.89 12.37
C ASP A 129 22.82 1.53 12.85
N ASP A 130 21.97 0.51 12.93
CA ASP A 130 22.32 -0.83 13.42
C ASP A 130 22.00 -1.92 12.38
N PHE A 131 22.99 -2.77 12.10
CA PHE A 131 22.88 -3.85 11.12
C PHE A 131 21.79 -4.88 11.48
N LYS A 132 21.69 -5.28 12.75
CA LYS A 132 20.71 -6.29 13.18
C LYS A 132 19.30 -5.74 13.06
N ILE A 133 19.11 -4.44 13.34
CA ILE A 133 17.81 -3.79 13.18
C ILE A 133 17.44 -3.64 11.70
N ALA A 134 18.37 -3.22 10.84
CA ALA A 134 18.16 -3.17 9.39
C ALA A 134 17.76 -4.53 8.81
N ARG A 135 18.47 -5.59 9.24
CA ARG A 135 18.16 -6.98 8.87
C ARG A 135 16.78 -7.39 9.37
N LEU A 136 16.45 -7.11 10.62
CA LEU A 136 15.14 -7.43 11.21
C LEU A 136 14.00 -6.72 10.45
N PHE A 137 14.14 -5.42 10.20
CA PHE A 137 13.16 -4.66 9.41
C PHE A 137 12.94 -5.27 8.03
N THR A 138 14.02 -5.62 7.33
CA THR A 138 13.92 -6.22 5.99
C THR A 138 13.22 -7.58 6.02
N GLN A 139 13.46 -8.39 7.06
CA GLN A 139 12.75 -9.65 7.26
C GLN A 139 11.26 -9.46 7.57
N VAL A 140 10.92 -8.42 8.33
CA VAL A 140 9.53 -8.04 8.64
C VAL A 140 8.83 -7.56 7.38
N MET A 141 9.46 -6.70 6.59
CA MET A 141 8.96 -6.28 5.30
C MET A 141 8.69 -7.47 4.38
N LEU A 142 9.64 -8.42 4.28
CA LEU A 142 9.44 -9.63 3.48
C LEU A 142 8.22 -10.45 3.91
N LYS A 143 7.96 -10.57 5.23
CA LYS A 143 6.75 -11.24 5.74
C LYS A 143 5.48 -10.48 5.35
N CYS A 144 5.46 -9.15 5.48
CA CYS A 144 4.36 -8.31 5.03
C CYS A 144 4.12 -8.48 3.51
N SER A 145 5.18 -8.47 2.72
CA SER A 145 5.13 -8.66 1.27
C SER A 145 4.55 -10.01 0.86
N LEU A 146 4.84 -11.08 1.59
CA LEU A 146 4.23 -12.39 1.40
C LEU A 146 2.72 -12.36 1.67
N CYS A 147 2.26 -11.58 2.66
CA CYS A 147 0.82 -11.35 2.90
C CYS A 147 0.18 -10.57 1.74
N TYR A 148 0.81 -9.47 1.30
CA TYR A 148 0.30 -8.62 0.21
C TYR A 148 0.12 -9.39 -1.11
N THR A 149 1.02 -10.32 -1.40
CA THR A 149 0.97 -11.10 -2.66
C THR A 149 0.44 -12.52 -2.48
N SER A 150 -0.13 -12.83 -1.31
CA SER A 150 -0.72 -14.13 -1.03
C SER A 150 -1.82 -14.47 -2.03
N ASP A 151 -2.08 -15.76 -2.23
CA ASP A 151 -3.12 -16.22 -3.14
C ASP A 151 -4.51 -15.77 -2.67
N GLU A 152 -4.69 -15.76 -1.35
CA GLU A 152 -5.82 -15.19 -0.62
C GLU A 152 -6.04 -13.73 -1.00
N ASN A 153 -5.03 -12.88 -0.79
CA ASN A 153 -5.17 -11.45 -1.06
C ASN A 153 -5.41 -11.18 -2.55
N ARG A 154 -4.66 -11.85 -3.45
CA ARG A 154 -4.80 -11.68 -4.90
C ARG A 154 -6.19 -12.05 -5.41
N TYR A 155 -6.73 -13.19 -4.97
CA TYR A 155 -8.07 -13.59 -5.39
C TYR A 155 -9.14 -12.64 -4.82
N CYS A 156 -9.04 -12.27 -3.54
CA CYS A 156 -10.01 -11.38 -2.91
C CYS A 156 -10.04 -9.98 -3.54
N MET A 157 -8.86 -9.39 -3.82
CA MET A 157 -8.77 -8.09 -4.51
C MET A 157 -9.41 -8.16 -5.90
N GLU A 158 -9.07 -9.16 -6.72
CA GLU A 158 -9.63 -9.29 -8.07
C GLU A 158 -11.14 -9.62 -8.04
N TYR A 159 -11.61 -10.42 -7.07
CA TYR A 159 -13.03 -10.70 -6.92
C TYR A 159 -13.83 -9.44 -6.59
N LEU A 160 -13.37 -8.68 -5.58
CA LEU A 160 -14.05 -7.44 -5.18
C LEU A 160 -13.96 -6.38 -6.29
N ALA A 161 -12.84 -6.31 -7.03
CA ALA A 161 -12.71 -5.45 -8.21
C ALA A 161 -13.73 -5.80 -9.30
N ARG A 162 -13.97 -7.09 -9.57
CA ARG A 162 -15.03 -7.55 -10.50
C ARG A 162 -16.41 -7.15 -10.00
N LEU A 163 -16.67 -7.30 -8.71
CA LEU A 163 -17.93 -6.90 -8.10
C LEU A 163 -18.16 -5.40 -8.24
N MET A 164 -17.15 -4.56 -7.99
CA MET A 164 -17.24 -3.12 -8.17
C MET A 164 -17.50 -2.72 -9.62
N ARG A 165 -16.79 -3.32 -10.59
CA ARG A 165 -17.09 -3.13 -12.03
C ARG A 165 -18.54 -3.47 -12.36
N LEU A 166 -19.04 -4.60 -11.85
CA LEU A 166 -20.42 -5.02 -12.06
C LEU A 166 -21.41 -4.02 -11.45
N ALA A 167 -21.16 -3.56 -10.22
CA ALA A 167 -22.03 -2.61 -9.53
C ALA A 167 -22.12 -1.27 -10.28
N ILE A 168 -21.00 -0.79 -10.84
CA ILE A 168 -20.97 0.41 -11.68
C ILE A 168 -21.75 0.19 -12.98
N ASN A 169 -21.53 -0.95 -13.66
CA ASN A 169 -22.24 -1.28 -14.90
C ASN A 169 -23.76 -1.42 -14.71
N LEU A 170 -24.20 -1.85 -13.53
CA LEU A 170 -25.62 -1.95 -13.16
C LEU A 170 -26.19 -0.65 -12.59
N HIS A 171 -25.39 0.42 -12.50
CA HIS A 171 -25.76 1.68 -11.84
C HIS A 171 -26.17 1.52 -10.36
N VAL A 172 -25.70 0.46 -9.70
CA VAL A 172 -25.83 0.27 -8.24
C VAL A 172 -24.88 1.22 -7.50
N CYS A 173 -23.68 1.40 -8.04
CA CYS A 173 -22.71 2.41 -7.61
C CYS A 173 -22.37 3.35 -8.77
N SER A 174 -21.94 4.58 -8.45
CA SER A 174 -21.27 5.49 -9.38
C SER A 174 -19.77 5.56 -9.10
N TYR A 175 -19.01 6.26 -9.95
CA TYR A 175 -17.60 6.55 -9.67
C TYR A 175 -17.43 7.48 -8.45
N ASP A 176 -18.37 8.40 -8.23
CA ASP A 176 -18.35 9.29 -7.05
C ASP A 176 -18.48 8.49 -5.74
N ASP A 177 -19.19 7.36 -5.77
CA ASP A 177 -19.34 6.49 -4.60
C ASP A 177 -18.00 5.91 -4.12
N LEU A 178 -17.02 5.79 -5.02
CA LEU A 178 -15.68 5.30 -4.68
C LEU A 178 -14.97 6.22 -3.69
N TYR A 179 -15.38 7.48 -3.58
CA TYR A 179 -14.81 8.49 -2.68
C TYR A 179 -15.73 8.81 -1.49
N THR A 180 -16.54 7.84 -1.09
CA THR A 180 -17.39 7.91 0.11
C THR A 180 -16.79 7.08 1.25
N THR A 181 -17.55 6.15 1.84
CA THR A 181 -17.05 5.23 2.86
C THR A 181 -17.37 3.80 2.46
N GLU A 182 -16.56 2.84 2.92
CA GLU A 182 -16.80 1.42 2.68
C GLU A 182 -18.21 1.01 3.13
N THR A 183 -18.68 1.52 4.28
CA THR A 183 -20.03 1.23 4.78
C THR A 183 -21.13 1.68 3.80
N GLN A 184 -21.01 2.88 3.23
CA GLN A 184 -21.98 3.38 2.26
C GLN A 184 -21.96 2.57 0.96
N VAL A 185 -20.78 2.23 0.46
CA VAL A 185 -20.66 1.40 -0.76
C VAL A 185 -21.18 -0.01 -0.52
N ILE A 186 -20.87 -0.63 0.63
CA ILE A 186 -21.41 -1.94 1.00
C ILE A 186 -22.95 -1.90 1.08
N GLN A 187 -23.54 -0.85 1.66
CA GLN A 187 -25.00 -0.66 1.70
C GLN A 187 -25.61 -0.62 0.30
N LYS A 188 -24.94 0.02 -0.66
CA LYS A 188 -25.36 0.01 -2.07
C LYS A 188 -25.27 -1.37 -2.68
N LEU A 189 -24.14 -2.07 -2.49
CA LEU A 189 -23.96 -3.43 -2.99
C LEU A 189 -25.05 -4.38 -2.49
N ILE A 190 -25.44 -4.32 -1.21
CA ILE A 190 -26.46 -5.20 -0.65
C ILE A 190 -27.91 -4.79 -0.99
N SER A 191 -28.12 -3.61 -1.59
CA SER A 191 -29.45 -3.13 -1.99
C SER A 191 -29.97 -3.75 -3.29
N HIS A 192 -29.09 -4.34 -4.10
CA HIS A 192 -29.41 -4.99 -5.36
C HIS A 192 -29.11 -6.49 -5.29
N SER A 193 -30.03 -7.34 -5.74
CA SER A 193 -29.99 -8.79 -5.49
C SER A 193 -28.72 -9.48 -5.96
N LEU A 194 -28.26 -9.19 -7.18
CA LEU A 194 -27.07 -9.83 -7.75
C LEU A 194 -25.78 -9.41 -7.04
N THR A 195 -25.59 -8.12 -6.77
CA THR A 195 -24.40 -7.60 -6.09
C THR A 195 -24.38 -8.01 -4.63
N LYS A 196 -25.56 -8.11 -4.00
CA LYS A 196 -25.73 -8.64 -2.66
C LYS A 196 -25.25 -10.09 -2.57
N GLU A 197 -25.72 -10.96 -3.45
CA GLU A 197 -25.31 -12.38 -3.48
C GLU A 197 -23.79 -12.53 -3.64
N LEU A 198 -23.18 -11.77 -4.54
CA LEU A 198 -21.74 -11.80 -4.77
C LEU A 198 -20.95 -11.25 -3.57
N TYR A 199 -21.41 -10.17 -2.94
CA TYR A 199 -20.80 -9.64 -1.73
C TYR A 199 -20.92 -10.63 -0.56
N GLU A 200 -22.08 -11.25 -0.37
CA GLU A 200 -22.27 -12.28 0.64
C GLU A 200 -21.33 -13.46 0.39
N ASN A 201 -21.23 -13.97 -0.85
CA ASN A 201 -20.26 -15.01 -1.20
C ASN A 201 -18.82 -14.61 -0.87
N TYR A 202 -18.42 -13.37 -1.18
CA TYR A 202 -17.10 -12.84 -0.83
C TYR A 202 -16.82 -12.92 0.68
N THR A 203 -17.80 -12.57 1.53
CA THR A 203 -17.64 -12.62 2.98
C THR A 203 -17.57 -14.03 3.59
N HIS A 204 -17.95 -15.07 2.82
CA HIS A 204 -17.90 -16.47 3.26
C HIS A 204 -16.63 -17.21 2.82
N PHE A 205 -15.75 -16.55 2.05
CA PHE A 205 -14.48 -17.16 1.67
C PHE A 205 -13.64 -17.53 2.90
N HIS A 206 -13.17 -18.76 2.94
CA HIS A 206 -12.43 -19.32 4.06
C HIS A 206 -11.24 -20.18 3.60
N LYS A 207 -11.13 -20.46 2.30
CA LYS A 207 -9.99 -21.21 1.75
C LYS A 207 -9.71 -20.83 0.30
N VAL A 208 -8.43 -20.83 -0.10
CA VAL A 208 -8.02 -20.73 -1.50
C VAL A 208 -7.53 -22.07 -2.04
N LEU A 209 -8.06 -22.43 -3.21
CA LEU A 209 -7.65 -23.58 -4.01
C LEU A 209 -6.67 -23.13 -5.09
N ARG A 210 -5.76 -24.03 -5.49
CA ARG A 210 -4.75 -23.79 -6.52
C ARG A 210 -4.88 -24.81 -7.65
N SER A 211 -4.61 -24.38 -8.88
CA SER A 211 -4.55 -25.23 -10.07
C SER A 211 -3.40 -24.79 -10.98
N SER A 212 -2.74 -25.75 -11.64
CA SER A 212 -1.73 -25.48 -12.67
C SER A 212 -2.33 -25.22 -14.06
N PHE A 213 -3.63 -25.49 -14.24
CA PHE A 213 -4.35 -25.29 -15.50
C PHE A 213 -5.65 -24.49 -15.29
N PRO A 214 -6.19 -23.83 -16.34
CA PRO A 214 -7.43 -23.09 -16.25
C PRO A 214 -8.61 -23.97 -15.83
N GLN A 215 -9.44 -23.48 -14.92
CA GLN A 215 -10.68 -24.13 -14.47
C GLN A 215 -11.77 -23.07 -14.24
N THR A 216 -13.04 -23.48 -14.29
CA THR A 216 -14.17 -22.57 -14.09
C THR A 216 -14.12 -21.91 -12.71
N GLY A 217 -14.10 -20.57 -12.72
CA GLY A 217 -14.03 -19.74 -11.51
C GLY A 217 -12.64 -19.60 -10.90
N TYR A 218 -11.61 -20.20 -11.48
CA TYR A 218 -10.23 -19.92 -11.08
C TYR A 218 -9.66 -18.76 -11.89
N LEU A 219 -8.89 -17.90 -11.22
CA LEU A 219 -8.29 -16.71 -11.80
C LEU A 219 -6.77 -16.83 -11.74
N LYS A 220 -6.08 -16.36 -12.78
CA LYS A 220 -4.64 -16.13 -12.74
C LYS A 220 -4.43 -14.63 -12.57
N VAL A 221 -3.95 -14.22 -11.41
CA VAL A 221 -3.93 -12.82 -10.98
C VAL A 221 -2.51 -12.45 -10.59
N ASN A 222 -1.95 -11.37 -11.11
CA ASN A 222 -0.62 -10.92 -10.69
C ASN A 222 -0.74 -9.93 -9.51
N ALA A 223 0.38 -9.54 -8.90
CA ALA A 223 0.41 -8.51 -7.88
C ALA A 223 1.77 -7.80 -7.84
N LYS A 224 1.75 -6.49 -7.52
CA LYS A 224 2.95 -5.70 -7.24
C LYS A 224 3.75 -6.31 -6.09
N LYS A 225 4.95 -6.80 -6.40
CA LYS A 225 5.91 -7.28 -5.38
C LYS A 225 6.61 -6.09 -4.75
N ARG A 226 6.58 -6.03 -3.42
CA ARG A 226 7.21 -4.96 -2.64
C ARG A 226 8.40 -5.52 -1.88
N TYR A 227 9.52 -4.83 -1.89
CA TYR A 227 10.65 -5.11 -1.02
C TYR A 227 11.41 -3.83 -0.76
N ILE A 228 12.13 -3.78 0.36
CA ILE A 228 12.91 -2.62 0.77
C ILE A 228 14.33 -3.11 1.06
N ASN A 229 15.31 -2.40 0.54
CA ASN A 229 16.73 -2.67 0.69
C ASN A 229 17.39 -1.44 1.37
N PRO A 230 17.16 -1.23 2.67
CA PRO A 230 17.66 -0.05 3.35
C PRO A 230 19.18 -0.01 3.41
N ILE A 231 19.74 1.20 3.54
CA ILE A 231 21.15 1.39 3.82
C ILE A 231 21.43 1.19 5.31
N VAL A 232 22.56 0.55 5.61
CA VAL A 232 23.19 0.48 6.92
C VAL A 232 24.71 0.44 6.74
N ASN A 233 25.47 1.16 7.56
CA ASN A 233 26.93 1.29 7.41
C ASN A 233 27.37 1.71 6.00
N HIS A 234 26.66 2.66 5.39
CA HIS A 234 26.90 3.17 4.03
C HIS A 234 26.75 2.14 2.88
N GLN A 235 26.17 0.97 3.17
CA GLN A 235 25.93 -0.08 2.17
C GLN A 235 24.48 -0.57 2.23
N ARG A 236 23.97 -1.11 1.12
CA ARG A 236 22.65 -1.74 1.07
C ARG A 236 22.70 -3.07 1.82
N ILE A 237 21.70 -3.35 2.67
CA ILE A 237 21.70 -4.56 3.49
C ILE A 237 21.79 -5.85 2.65
N LEU A 238 21.17 -5.89 1.46
CA LEU A 238 21.19 -7.08 0.60
C LEU A 238 22.55 -7.33 -0.06
N ASP A 239 23.42 -6.33 -0.15
CA ASP A 239 24.78 -6.48 -0.69
C ASP A 239 25.73 -7.12 0.32
N ILE A 240 25.45 -6.92 1.62
CA ILE A 240 26.30 -7.39 2.73
C ILE A 240 25.72 -8.58 3.49
N ASP A 241 24.49 -8.99 3.18
CA ASP A 241 23.80 -10.11 3.81
C ASP A 241 23.26 -11.10 2.77
N SER A 242 24.15 -11.97 2.30
CA SER A 242 23.84 -12.92 1.22
C SER A 242 22.66 -13.87 1.54
N LYS A 243 22.47 -14.23 2.82
CA LYS A 243 21.34 -15.07 3.25
C LYS A 243 20.03 -14.33 3.15
N LEU A 244 19.99 -13.06 3.58
CA LEU A 244 18.79 -12.24 3.46
C LEU A 244 18.48 -11.94 1.99
N ASN A 245 19.49 -11.63 1.18
CA ASN A 245 19.33 -11.45 -0.26
C ASN A 245 18.71 -12.68 -0.92
N ALA A 246 19.19 -13.90 -0.61
CA ALA A 246 18.62 -15.13 -1.16
C ALA A 246 17.12 -15.27 -0.88
N LEU A 247 16.66 -14.93 0.35
CA LEU A 247 15.24 -14.96 0.71
C LEU A 247 14.40 -13.94 -0.09
N VAL A 248 14.95 -12.73 -0.30
CA VAL A 248 14.29 -11.70 -1.11
C VAL A 248 14.23 -12.13 -2.57
N GLN A 249 15.32 -12.68 -3.13
CA GLN A 249 15.33 -13.17 -4.52
C GLN A 249 14.36 -14.35 -4.73
N GLU A 250 14.24 -15.25 -3.75
CA GLU A 250 13.24 -16.33 -3.79
C GLU A 250 11.83 -15.76 -3.91
N TYR A 251 11.47 -14.78 -3.07
CA TYR A 251 10.19 -14.07 -3.17
C TYR A 251 10.00 -13.38 -4.53
N LEU A 252 11.03 -12.68 -5.02
CA LEU A 252 10.99 -12.00 -6.31
C LEU A 252 10.91 -12.97 -7.50
N SER A 253 11.30 -14.24 -7.34
CA SER A 253 11.23 -15.25 -8.39
C SER A 253 9.83 -15.86 -8.63
N ASP A 254 8.89 -15.73 -7.68
CA ASP A 254 7.53 -16.28 -7.85
C ASP A 254 6.72 -15.54 -8.92
N ASN A 255 6.63 -16.05 -10.14
CA ASN A 255 5.91 -15.40 -11.24
C ASN A 255 4.38 -15.54 -11.17
N PHE A 256 3.83 -16.07 -10.06
CA PHE A 256 2.40 -16.32 -9.90
C PHE A 256 1.81 -17.21 -10.99
N GLU A 257 2.60 -18.17 -11.48
CA GLU A 257 2.25 -19.14 -12.53
C GLU A 257 1.29 -20.23 -12.02
N ARG A 258 0.13 -19.80 -11.51
CA ARG A 258 -0.92 -20.65 -10.94
C ARG A 258 -2.28 -19.96 -11.02
N TYR A 259 -3.31 -20.78 -11.16
CA TYR A 259 -4.70 -20.38 -11.08
C TYR A 259 -5.20 -20.56 -9.64
N ILE A 260 -5.95 -19.59 -9.13
CA ILE A 260 -6.41 -19.53 -7.75
C ILE A 260 -7.93 -19.32 -7.68
N LYS A 261 -8.58 -19.93 -6.69
CA LYS A 261 -10.01 -19.77 -6.42
C LYS A 261 -10.31 -19.79 -4.94
N ALA A 262 -10.92 -18.73 -4.41
CA ALA A 262 -11.48 -18.78 -3.06
C ALA A 262 -12.83 -19.51 -3.04
N ILE A 263 -13.07 -20.24 -1.94
CA ILE A 263 -14.32 -20.92 -1.57
C ILE A 263 -14.67 -20.61 -0.13
#